data_AF-A0A1W9SRE7-F1
#
_entry.id   AF-A0A1W9SRE7-F1
#
_cell.length_a   1.000
_cell.length_b   1.000
_cell.length_c   1.000
_cell.angle_alpha   90.00
_cell.angle_beta   90.00
_cell.angle_gamma   90.00
#
_symmetry.space_group_name_H-M   'P 1'
#
loop_
_entity.id
_entity.type
_entity.pdbx_description
1 polymer ?
#
loop_
_entity_poly.entity_id
_entity_poly.type
_entity_poly.pdbx_seq_one_letter_code
_entity_poly.pdbx_strand_id
1 'polypeptide(L)'
;MRFNLKLKKMKLFCRFNKLFLLIYFLSFFQFSCAQEKEKQSIKFVNFLEKINRYYVDSVDNELLVESAIKEVLNKLDPHSSYIHAKNVKKNNERLKGSLKLMEKILLV
;
A
#
# COMPACT_ATOMS: atom_id res chain seq x y z
N MET A 1 44.83 25.59 -39.80
CA MET A 1 43.55 25.64 -39.04
C MET A 1 42.92 24.27 -38.69
N ARG A 2 43.48 23.11 -39.10
CA ARG A 2 42.89 21.77 -38.86
C ARG A 2 43.23 21.11 -37.50
N PHE A 3 44.28 21.55 -36.79
CA PHE A 3 44.71 20.98 -35.49
C PHE A 3 43.77 21.32 -34.32
N ASN A 4 43.27 22.56 -34.25
CA ASN A 4 42.32 22.99 -33.21
C ASN A 4 40.99 22.23 -33.24
N LEU A 5 40.59 21.72 -34.42
CA LEU A 5 39.35 20.97 -34.58
C LEU A 5 39.47 19.54 -34.03
N LYS A 6 40.63 18.88 -34.16
CA LYS A 6 40.89 17.55 -33.55
C LYS A 6 40.93 17.63 -32.03
N LEU A 7 41.58 18.67 -31.48
CA LEU A 7 41.63 18.92 -30.03
C LEU A 7 40.25 19.23 -29.44
N LYS A 8 39.41 19.99 -30.16
CA LYS A 8 38.02 20.26 -29.75
C LYS A 8 37.17 18.99 -29.74
N LYS A 9 37.35 18.09 -30.72
CA LYS A 9 36.68 16.77 -30.76
C LYS A 9 37.11 15.85 -29.60
N MET A 10 38.40 15.80 -29.26
CA MET A 10 38.90 15.03 -28.11
C MET A 10 38.37 15.55 -26.77
N LYS A 11 38.36 16.88 -26.57
CA LYS A 11 37.77 17.50 -25.38
C LYS A 11 36.25 17.27 -25.29
N LEU A 12 35.55 17.31 -26.43
CA LEU A 12 34.12 17.04 -26.51
C LEU A 12 33.79 15.58 -26.13
N PHE A 13 34.56 14.61 -26.62
CA PHE A 13 34.42 13.20 -26.27
C PHE A 13 34.61 12.95 -24.77
N CYS A 14 35.64 13.56 -24.15
CA CYS A 14 35.83 13.50 -22.70
C CYS A 14 34.69 14.15 -21.90
N ARG A 15 34.04 15.21 -22.42
CA ARG A 15 32.89 15.84 -21.77
C ARG A 15 31.63 14.96 -21.84
N PHE A 16 31.42 14.25 -22.94
CA PHE A 16 30.30 13.31 -23.08
C PHE A 16 30.43 12.10 -22.14
N ASN A 17 31.62 11.53 -22.00
CA ASN A 17 31.85 10.39 -21.08
C ASN A 17 31.62 10.78 -19.61
N LYS A 18 32.03 12.01 -19.21
CA LYS A 18 31.73 12.55 -17.87
C LYS A 18 30.23 12.77 -17.64
N LEU A 19 29.48 13.21 -18.66
CA LEU A 19 28.03 13.38 -18.56
C LEU A 19 27.32 12.03 -18.45
N PHE A 20 27.78 11.01 -19.17
CA PHE A 20 27.24 9.65 -19.11
C PHE A 20 27.45 9.01 -17.73
N LEU A 21 28.65 9.18 -17.14
CA LEU A 21 28.95 8.74 -15.77
C LEU A 21 28.11 9.47 -14.72
N LEU A 22 27.83 10.77 -14.91
CA LEU A 22 26.99 11.55 -14.01
C LEU A 22 25.53 11.07 -14.05
N ILE A 23 25.02 10.74 -15.24
CA ILE A 23 23.66 10.19 -15.42
C ILE A 23 23.55 8.80 -14.78
N TYR A 24 24.56 7.94 -14.96
CA TYR A 24 24.60 6.63 -14.31
C TYR A 24 24.58 6.73 -12.78
N PHE A 25 25.31 7.70 -12.21
CA PHE A 25 25.33 7.95 -10.77
C PHE A 25 24.00 8.50 -10.24
N LEU A 26 23.32 9.35 -11.01
CA LEU A 26 22.02 9.93 -10.63
C LEU A 26 20.90 8.87 -10.63
N SER A 27 20.93 7.94 -11.59
CA SER A 27 19.97 6.82 -11.65
C SER A 27 20.08 5.87 -10.47
N PHE A 28 21.26 5.73 -9.86
CA PHE A 28 21.47 4.87 -8.68
C PHE A 28 20.82 5.42 -7.41
N PHE A 29 20.62 6.74 -7.32
CA PHE A 29 20.07 7.39 -6.12
C PHE A 29 18.55 7.21 -5.96
N GLN A 30 17.83 6.89 -7.05
CA GLN A 30 16.37 6.81 -7.03
C GLN A 30 15.79 5.53 -6.37
N PHE A 31 16.62 4.56 -5.97
CA PHE A 31 16.12 3.26 -5.47
C PHE A 31 15.79 3.23 -3.96
N SER A 32 16.16 4.24 -3.17
CA SER A 32 16.22 4.06 -1.69
C SER A 32 15.06 4.65 -0.86
N CYS A 33 13.87 4.88 -1.40
CA CYS A 33 12.76 5.41 -0.58
C CYS A 33 11.41 4.77 -0.91
N ALA A 34 11.08 3.61 -0.29
CA ALA A 34 9.76 2.99 -0.46
C ALA A 34 9.30 2.00 0.64
N GLN A 35 9.80 2.05 1.89
CA GLN A 35 9.38 1.09 2.93
C GLN A 35 9.03 1.75 4.26
N GLU A 36 7.76 2.10 4.45
CA GLU A 36 7.26 2.40 5.80
C GLU A 36 5.82 1.90 6.01
N LYS A 37 4.96 1.99 4.99
CA LYS A 37 3.55 1.59 5.08
C LYS A 37 3.33 0.09 5.38
N GLU A 38 4.27 -0.78 5.04
CA GLU A 38 4.08 -2.23 5.16
C GLU A 38 4.18 -2.74 6.61
N LYS A 39 4.87 -2.01 7.49
CA LYS A 39 5.25 -2.51 8.83
C LYS A 39 4.05 -2.84 9.74
N GLN A 40 2.96 -2.07 9.66
CA GLN A 40 1.78 -2.28 10.52
C GLN A 40 0.90 -3.43 10.02
N SER A 41 0.77 -3.61 8.70
CA SER A 41 0.05 -4.74 8.10
C SER A 41 0.71 -6.06 8.50
N ILE A 42 2.04 -6.13 8.35
CA ILE A 42 2.84 -7.30 8.74
C ILE A 42 2.64 -7.63 10.23
N LYS A 43 2.49 -6.61 11.09
CA LYS A 43 2.25 -6.82 12.53
C LYS A 43 0.93 -7.55 12.80
N PHE A 44 -0.15 -7.24 12.06
CA PHE A 44 -1.43 -7.95 12.18
C PHE A 44 -1.33 -9.39 11.69
N VAL A 45 -0.64 -9.63 10.58
CA VAL A 45 -0.41 -10.98 10.06
C VAL A 45 0.36 -11.83 11.08
N ASN A 46 1.46 -11.29 11.62
CA ASN A 46 2.28 -11.98 12.62
C ASN A 46 1.52 -12.23 13.93
N PHE A 47 0.59 -11.33 14.29
CA PHE A 47 -0.26 -11.52 15.46
C PHE A 47 -1.22 -12.70 15.27
N LEU A 48 -1.90 -12.77 14.12
CA LEU A 48 -2.81 -13.86 13.81
C LEU A 48 -2.07 -15.21 13.73
N GLU A 49 -0.85 -15.23 13.16
CA GLU A 49 -0.02 -16.43 13.14
C GLU A 49 0.34 -16.91 14.55
N LYS A 50 0.69 -15.99 15.46
CA LYS A 50 1.02 -16.33 16.85
C LYS A 50 -0.19 -16.92 17.58
N ILE A 51 -1.39 -16.39 17.37
CA ILE A 51 -2.60 -16.98 17.95
C ILE A 51 -2.77 -18.41 17.45
N ASN A 52 -2.72 -18.62 16.13
CA ASN A 52 -2.90 -19.96 15.58
C ASN A 52 -1.84 -20.97 16.04
N ARG A 53 -0.60 -20.52 16.28
CA ARG A 53 0.51 -21.39 16.67
C ARG A 53 0.56 -21.67 18.18
N TYR A 54 0.25 -20.69 19.01
CA TYR A 54 0.48 -20.77 20.46
C TYR A 54 -0.79 -20.86 21.29
N TYR A 55 -1.96 -20.68 20.69
CA TYR A 55 -3.22 -20.87 21.41
C TYR A 55 -3.57 -22.35 21.49
N VAL A 56 -3.97 -22.80 22.68
CA VAL A 56 -4.21 -24.23 22.99
C VAL A 56 -5.47 -24.75 22.33
N ASP A 57 -6.50 -23.90 22.20
CA ASP A 57 -7.78 -24.29 21.63
C ASP A 57 -7.88 -23.98 20.14
N SER A 58 -8.81 -24.65 19.45
CA SER A 58 -9.15 -24.33 18.07
C SER A 58 -9.70 -22.90 17.97
N VAL A 59 -9.05 -22.07 17.16
CA VAL A 59 -9.46 -20.68 16.93
C VAL A 59 -10.14 -20.56 15.57
N ASP A 60 -11.34 -19.98 15.55
CA ASP A 60 -12.00 -19.56 14.31
C ASP A 60 -11.46 -18.19 13.88
N ASN A 61 -10.60 -18.20 12.86
CA ASN A 61 -9.97 -16.99 12.33
C ASN A 61 -10.97 -16.03 11.67
N GLU A 62 -12.07 -16.53 11.10
CA GLU A 62 -13.08 -15.70 10.45
C GLU A 62 -13.82 -14.87 11.51
N LEU A 63 -14.28 -15.53 12.58
CA LEU A 63 -14.94 -14.86 13.71
C LEU A 63 -14.01 -13.89 14.44
N LEU A 64 -12.73 -14.26 14.62
CA LEU A 64 -11.74 -13.42 15.28
C LEU A 64 -11.48 -12.12 14.51
N VAL A 65 -11.27 -12.22 13.19
CA VAL A 65 -11.04 -11.07 12.32
C VAL A 65 -12.28 -10.19 12.23
N GLU A 66 -13.47 -10.78 12.08
CA GLU A 66 -14.73 -10.03 12.11
C GLU A 66 -14.90 -9.22 13.40
N SER A 67 -14.61 -9.84 14.54
CA SER A 67 -14.76 -9.20 15.85
C SER A 67 -13.75 -8.07 16.03
N ALA A 68 -12.50 -8.28 15.57
CA ALA A 68 -11.48 -7.25 15.55
C ALA A 68 -11.87 -6.05 14.66
N ILE A 69 -12.45 -6.29 13.49
CA ILE A 69 -12.92 -5.21 12.60
C ILE A 69 -14.05 -4.41 13.27
N LYS A 70 -15.03 -5.09 13.87
CA LYS A 70 -16.12 -4.43 14.61
C LYS A 70 -15.58 -3.55 15.74
N GLU A 71 -14.68 -4.09 16.56
CA GLU A 71 -14.09 -3.35 17.68
C GLU A 71 -13.23 -2.16 17.23
N VAL A 72 -12.42 -2.32 16.17
CA VAL A 72 -11.63 -1.23 15.61
C VAL A 72 -12.55 -0.14 15.05
N LEU A 73 -13.61 -0.52 14.34
CA LEU A 73 -14.56 0.43 13.75
C LEU A 73 -15.35 1.17 14.84
N ASN A 74 -15.83 0.47 15.87
CA ASN A 74 -16.51 1.07 17.02
C ASN A 74 -15.65 2.13 17.73
N LYS A 75 -14.35 1.90 17.83
CA LYS A 75 -13.39 2.85 18.42
C LYS A 75 -13.09 4.03 17.50
N LEU A 76 -13.17 3.84 16.19
CA LEU A 76 -12.87 4.88 15.21
C LEU A 76 -14.07 5.82 15.00
N ASP A 77 -15.26 5.24 14.89
CA ASP A 77 -16.52 5.93 14.75
C ASP A 77 -17.66 5.07 15.35
N PRO A 78 -18.25 5.46 16.48
CA PRO A 78 -19.32 4.70 17.13
C PRO A 78 -20.63 4.64 16.32
N HIS A 79 -20.76 5.45 15.26
CA HIS A 79 -21.89 5.38 14.33
C HIS A 79 -21.63 4.48 13.12
N SER A 80 -20.39 4.02 12.92
CA SER A 80 -20.04 3.14 11.83
C SER A 80 -20.38 1.68 12.17
N SER A 81 -21.34 1.10 11.46
CA SER A 81 -21.72 -0.31 11.62
C SER A 81 -21.04 -1.19 10.57
N TYR A 82 -20.27 -2.19 11.00
CA TYR A 82 -19.73 -3.23 10.12
C TYR A 82 -20.82 -4.26 9.78
N ILE A 83 -21.13 -4.41 8.49
CA ILE A 83 -22.09 -5.41 7.99
C ILE A 83 -21.30 -6.52 7.31
N HIS A 84 -21.43 -7.76 7.81
CA HIS A 84 -20.73 -8.90 7.25
C HIS A 84 -21.08 -9.11 5.77
N ALA A 85 -20.12 -9.48 4.92
CA ALA A 85 -20.31 -9.60 3.47
C ALA A 85 -21.48 -10.53 3.08
N LYS A 86 -21.69 -11.61 3.85
CA LYS A 86 -22.83 -12.53 3.67
C LYS A 86 -24.18 -11.87 3.93
N ASN A 87 -24.22 -10.87 4.81
CA ASN A 87 -25.41 -10.12 5.19
C ASN A 87 -25.62 -8.86 4.33
N VAL A 88 -24.58 -8.39 3.62
CA VAL A 88 -24.67 -7.22 2.72
C VAL A 88 -25.71 -7.46 1.61
N LYS A 89 -25.80 -8.65 1.03
CA LYS A 89 -26.82 -8.94 -0.01
C LYS A 89 -28.25 -8.79 0.51
N LYS A 90 -28.54 -9.35 1.69
CA LYS A 90 -29.85 -9.29 2.35
C LYS A 90 -30.18 -7.88 2.86
N ASN A 91 -29.16 -7.12 3.26
CA ASN A 91 -29.35 -5.74 3.75
C ASN A 91 -29.46 -4.73 2.60
N ASN A 92 -28.77 -4.94 1.48
CA ASN A 92 -28.90 -4.10 0.28
C ASN A 92 -30.31 -4.15 -0.31
N GLU A 93 -31.02 -5.27 -0.18
CA GLU A 93 -32.44 -5.37 -0.55
C GLU A 93 -33.36 -4.51 0.33
N ARG A 94 -33.04 -4.36 1.63
CA ARG A 94 -33.78 -3.49 2.56
C ARG A 94 -33.36 -2.02 2.45
N LEU A 95 -32.10 -1.75 2.15
CA LEU A 95 -31.49 -0.42 2.13
C LEU A 95 -31.62 0.31 0.78
N LYS A 96 -31.97 -0.37 -0.32
CA LYS A 96 -32.32 0.29 -1.60
C LYS A 96 -33.45 1.32 -1.45
N GLY A 97 -34.26 1.25 -0.39
CA GLY A 97 -35.28 2.25 -0.06
C GLY A 97 -34.76 3.50 0.65
N SER A 98 -33.66 3.43 1.41
CA SER A 98 -33.14 4.55 2.22
C SER A 98 -31.78 5.11 1.77
N LEU A 99 -31.05 4.40 0.89
CA LEU A 99 -29.69 4.77 0.43
C LEU A 99 -29.65 5.60 -0.87
N LYS A 100 -30.71 6.36 -1.20
CA LYS A 100 -30.62 7.35 -2.30
C LYS A 100 -29.83 8.62 -1.93
N LEU A 101 -29.37 8.77 -0.68
CA LEU A 101 -28.77 10.01 -0.18
C LEU A 101 -27.29 9.95 0.22
N MET A 102 -26.61 8.80 0.10
CA MET A 102 -25.16 8.73 0.34
C MET A 102 -24.46 8.01 -0.80
N GLU A 103 -24.55 8.66 -1.95
CA GLU A 103 -23.74 8.37 -3.11
C GLU A 103 -22.27 8.71 -2.79
N LYS A 104 -21.37 7.80 -3.16
CA LYS A 104 -19.97 8.08 -3.54
C LYS A 104 -18.93 8.26 -2.43
N ILE A 105 -18.53 7.17 -1.74
CA ILE A 105 -17.13 6.85 -1.34
C ILE A 105 -17.10 5.34 -1.02
N LEU A 106 -17.05 4.46 -2.03
CA LEU A 106 -16.41 3.12 -1.95
C LEU A 106 -16.53 2.38 -3.31
N LEU A 107 -16.15 3.05 -4.39
CA LEU A 107 -15.77 2.35 -5.62
C LEU A 107 -14.30 2.64 -5.86
N VAL A 108 -13.47 1.79 -5.25
CA VAL A 108 -12.19 1.33 -5.80
C VAL A 108 -12.25 -0.18 -5.74
#